data_AF-C2EID5-F1
#
_entry.id   AF-C2EID5-F1
#
_cell.length_a   1.000
_cell.length_b   1.000
_cell.length_c   1.000
_cell.angle_alpha   90.00
_cell.angle_beta   90.00
_cell.angle_gamma   90.00
#
_symmetry.space_group_name_H-M   'P 1'
#
loop_
_entity.id
_entity.type
_entity.pdbx_description
1 polymer ?
#
loop_
_entity_poly.entity_id
_entity_poly.type
_entity_poly.pdbx_seq_one_letter_code
_entity_poly.pdbx_strand_id
1 'polypeptide(L)'
;MNNSVYVNDKTKKFFNVINNEDYGYFEINILKDEGFHFIDYFDNKEKKAILDEIHSLSVVKMIKLLKKLENKWKLMKNYRFNLMESKLEYLQEYYDEPGYEMEFDQEDFLSWLKEDYLPDWFNSIDYDDLDIILSFLKENTDNFYYEFLRGYAQGDYCYVWSNNINNQWNPDREYMEDIAYSSWVSICESNEEGEIGEVIEDVPGYYLAYGREDIYLSKYMQKKYGARLAKENILYY
;
A
#
# COMPACT_ATOMS: atom_id res chain seq x y z
N MET A 1 4.06 23.45 -16.98
CA MET A 1 3.25 22.43 -17.68
C MET A 1 4.16 21.74 -18.66
N ASN A 2 4.53 20.49 -18.36
CA ASN A 2 5.31 19.61 -19.21
C ASN A 2 4.33 18.81 -20.07
N ASN A 3 3.83 19.41 -21.16
CA ASN A 3 2.94 18.73 -22.09
C ASN A 3 3.81 17.88 -23.03
N SER A 4 3.59 16.57 -23.04
CA SER A 4 4.32 15.63 -23.89
C SER A 4 3.74 15.64 -25.29
N VAL A 5 4.23 16.57 -26.12
CA VAL A 5 3.76 16.72 -27.51
C VAL A 5 4.44 15.68 -28.40
N TYR A 6 3.65 14.93 -29.16
CA TYR A 6 4.12 14.04 -30.21
C TYR A 6 3.80 14.64 -31.59
N VAL A 7 4.74 14.51 -32.52
CA VAL A 7 4.64 15.08 -33.87
C VAL A 7 4.71 13.99 -34.92
N ASN A 8 3.76 13.99 -35.85
CA ASN A 8 3.89 13.24 -37.10
C ASN A 8 4.42 14.16 -38.20
N ASP A 9 5.70 14.04 -38.51
CA ASP A 9 6.40 14.90 -39.48
C ASP A 9 5.82 14.79 -40.91
N LYS A 10 5.19 13.65 -41.26
CA LYS A 10 4.62 13.38 -42.58
C LYS A 10 3.27 14.04 -42.78
N THR A 11 2.40 13.98 -41.77
CA THR A 11 1.04 14.54 -41.83
C THR A 11 0.93 15.93 -41.24
N LYS A 12 2.01 16.45 -40.60
CA LYS A 12 2.02 17.72 -39.86
C LYS A 12 0.97 17.77 -38.74
N LYS A 13 0.65 16.61 -38.16
CA LYS A 13 -0.26 16.50 -37.01
C LYS A 13 0.52 16.56 -35.70
N PHE A 14 -0.10 17.17 -34.70
CA PHE A 14 0.40 17.24 -33.33
C PHE A 14 -0.57 16.50 -32.41
N PHE A 15 -0.01 15.80 -31.44
CA PHE A 15 -0.77 15.07 -30.44
C PHE A 15 -0.30 15.53 -29.06
N ASN A 16 -1.23 15.98 -28.23
CA ASN A 16 -0.97 16.25 -26.83
C ASN A 16 -1.35 15.03 -26.01
N VAL A 17 -0.51 14.70 -25.03
CA VAL A 17 -0.74 13.63 -24.08
C VAL A 17 -0.93 14.27 -22.71
N ILE A 18 -2.08 14.01 -22.10
CA ILE A 18 -2.49 14.59 -20.82
C ILE A 18 -2.76 13.43 -19.87
N ASN A 19 -2.27 13.52 -18.63
CA ASN A 19 -2.67 12.58 -17.60
C ASN A 19 -4.16 12.75 -17.31
N ASN A 20 -4.93 11.69 -17.47
CA ASN A 20 -6.29 11.60 -17.00
C ASN A 20 -6.22 11.06 -15.56
N GLU A 21 -6.32 11.97 -14.59
CA GLU A 21 -5.96 11.73 -13.19
C GLU A 21 -6.99 10.85 -12.43
N ASP A 22 -8.13 10.49 -13.03
CA ASP A 22 -9.32 10.11 -12.25
C ASP A 22 -9.78 8.64 -12.33
N TYR A 23 -9.24 7.77 -13.20
CA TYR A 23 -9.88 6.47 -13.43
C TYR A 23 -9.69 5.45 -12.28
N GLY A 24 -8.47 5.32 -11.75
CA GLY A 24 -8.21 4.43 -10.59
C GLY A 24 -8.83 4.96 -9.29
N TYR A 25 -9.04 6.27 -9.18
CA TYR A 25 -9.53 6.90 -7.94
C TYR A 25 -10.93 6.43 -7.56
N PHE A 26 -11.85 6.31 -8.53
CA PHE A 26 -13.21 5.84 -8.25
C PHE A 26 -13.24 4.39 -7.75
N GLU A 27 -12.51 3.50 -8.42
CA GLU A 27 -12.45 2.09 -8.03
C GLU A 27 -11.76 1.92 -6.68
N ILE A 28 -10.64 2.63 -6.41
CA ILE A 28 -9.98 2.64 -5.10
C ILE A 28 -10.97 3.02 -3.99
N ASN A 29 -11.80 4.05 -4.19
CA ASN A 29 -12.76 4.47 -3.18
C ASN A 29 -13.86 3.45 -2.95
N ILE A 30 -14.35 2.80 -4.01
CA ILE A 30 -15.31 1.69 -3.89
C ILE A 30 -14.69 0.55 -3.08
N LEU A 31 -13.46 0.14 -3.40
CA LEU A 31 -12.76 -0.90 -2.66
C LEU A 31 -12.52 -0.52 -1.19
N LYS A 32 -12.20 0.75 -0.92
CA LYS A 32 -12.09 1.27 0.46
C LYS A 32 -13.41 1.18 1.21
N ASP A 33 -14.53 1.50 0.56
CA ASP A 33 -15.87 1.35 1.14
C ASP A 33 -16.23 -0.13 1.39
N GLU A 34 -15.66 -1.05 0.59
CA GLU A 34 -15.79 -2.50 0.78
C GLU A 34 -14.81 -3.08 1.82
N GLY A 35 -13.94 -2.25 2.40
CA GLY A 35 -13.02 -2.63 3.47
C GLY A 35 -11.62 -3.02 2.99
N PHE A 36 -11.19 -2.57 1.82
CA PHE A 36 -9.78 -2.64 1.41
C PHE A 36 -9.00 -1.44 1.93
N HIS A 37 -7.78 -1.73 2.37
CA HIS A 37 -6.80 -0.74 2.80
C HIS A 37 -5.71 -0.64 1.73
N PHE A 38 -5.46 0.57 1.24
CA PHE A 38 -4.37 0.89 0.31
C PHE A 38 -3.36 1.76 1.04
N ILE A 39 -2.20 1.19 1.39
CA ILE A 39 -1.17 1.83 2.21
C ILE A 39 0.04 2.18 1.35
N ASP A 40 0.01 3.39 0.78
CA ASP A 40 1.15 4.08 0.17
C ASP A 40 1.98 4.84 1.22
N TYR A 41 1.34 5.27 2.30
CA TYR A 41 1.95 5.86 3.50
C TYR A 41 1.29 5.32 4.78
N PHE A 42 2.08 5.07 5.83
CA PHE A 42 1.58 4.48 7.08
C PHE A 42 1.32 5.55 8.13
N ASP A 43 0.10 6.10 8.08
CA ASP A 43 -0.39 7.09 9.03
C ASP A 43 -1.03 6.45 10.29
N ASN A 44 -1.53 7.28 11.20
CA ASN A 44 -2.19 6.81 12.42
C ASN A 44 -3.49 6.02 12.17
N LYS A 45 -4.19 6.28 11.06
CA LYS A 45 -5.43 5.57 10.72
C LYS A 45 -5.10 4.16 10.26
N GLU A 46 -4.15 4.02 9.34
CA GLU A 46 -3.70 2.72 8.85
C GLU A 46 -3.00 1.91 9.96
N LYS A 47 -2.21 2.58 10.80
CA LYS A 47 -1.63 1.96 11.99
C LYS A 47 -2.69 1.40 12.93
N LYS A 48 -3.73 2.18 13.22
CA LYS A 48 -4.82 1.71 14.07
C LYS A 48 -5.53 0.50 13.46
N ALA A 49 -5.87 0.55 12.17
CA ALA A 49 -6.54 -0.56 11.49
C ALA A 49 -5.71 -1.86 11.57
N ILE A 50 -4.40 -1.79 11.36
CA ILE A 50 -3.52 -2.96 11.48
C ILE A 50 -3.38 -3.43 12.94
N LEU A 51 -3.31 -2.51 13.91
CA LEU A 51 -3.27 -2.88 15.33
C LEU A 51 -4.55 -3.59 15.76
N ASP A 52 -5.72 -3.15 15.29
CA ASP A 52 -7.00 -3.81 15.56
C ASP A 52 -6.97 -5.27 15.06
N GLU A 53 -6.41 -5.50 13.87
CA GLU A 53 -6.21 -6.86 13.33
C GLU A 53 -5.22 -7.68 14.16
N ILE A 54 -4.10 -7.10 14.59
CA ILE A 54 -3.11 -7.78 15.45
C ILE A 54 -3.75 -8.17 16.80
N HIS A 55 -4.54 -7.27 17.40
CA HIS A 55 -5.20 -7.51 18.69
C HIS A 55 -6.34 -8.54 18.60
N SER A 56 -6.91 -8.74 17.41
CA SER A 56 -7.88 -9.82 17.17
C SER A 56 -7.26 -11.21 17.31
N LEU A 57 -5.93 -11.34 17.11
CA LEU A 57 -5.22 -12.61 17.18
C LEU A 57 -5.25 -13.22 18.59
N SER A 58 -5.02 -14.53 18.67
CA SER A 58 -4.76 -15.18 19.96
C SER A 58 -3.38 -14.77 20.50
N VAL A 59 -3.20 -14.80 21.82
CA VAL A 59 -1.92 -14.51 22.50
C VAL A 59 -0.76 -15.27 21.86
N VAL A 60 -0.96 -16.55 21.54
CA VAL A 60 0.06 -17.39 20.89
C VAL A 60 0.46 -16.85 19.52
N LYS A 61 -0.50 -16.37 18.72
CA LYS A 61 -0.24 -15.78 17.40
C LYS A 61 0.42 -14.40 17.53
N MET A 62 -0.01 -13.57 18.48
CA MET A 62 0.63 -12.28 18.78
C MET A 62 2.10 -12.49 19.16
N ILE A 63 2.41 -13.41 20.07
CA ILE A 63 3.80 -13.71 20.47
C ILE A 63 4.63 -14.22 19.28
N LYS A 64 4.05 -15.03 18.38
CA LYS A 64 4.74 -15.50 17.17
C LYS A 64 5.05 -14.35 16.22
N LEU A 65 4.10 -13.44 16.00
CA LEU A 65 4.30 -12.24 15.18
C LEU A 65 5.39 -11.36 15.80
N LEU A 66 5.31 -11.09 17.11
CA LEU A 66 6.30 -10.31 17.84
C LEU A 66 7.70 -10.89 17.63
N LYS A 67 7.90 -12.21 17.80
CA LYS A 67 9.20 -12.86 17.55
C LYS A 67 9.71 -12.69 16.12
N LYS A 68 8.83 -12.62 15.11
CA LYS A 68 9.23 -12.32 13.73
C LYS A 68 9.73 -10.87 13.62
N LEU A 69 9.01 -9.93 14.22
CA LEU A 69 9.40 -8.52 14.26
C LEU A 69 10.70 -8.29 15.03
N GLU A 70 10.89 -8.87 16.20
CA GLU A 70 12.14 -8.76 16.98
C GLU A 70 13.38 -9.20 16.20
N ASN A 71 13.23 -10.23 15.37
CA ASN A 71 14.31 -10.70 14.49
C ASN A 71 14.61 -9.68 13.38
N LYS A 72 13.57 -9.05 12.80
CA LYS A 72 13.71 -7.97 11.81
C LYS A 72 14.36 -6.73 12.43
N TRP A 73 13.90 -6.32 13.61
CA TRP A 73 14.45 -5.21 14.40
C TRP A 73 15.84 -5.50 14.96
N LYS A 74 16.32 -6.75 14.84
CA LYS A 74 17.62 -7.21 15.35
C LYS A 74 17.80 -6.91 16.83
N LEU A 75 16.73 -7.04 17.63
CA LEU A 75 16.79 -6.80 19.07
C LEU A 75 17.80 -7.75 19.71
N MET A 76 18.62 -7.21 20.62
CA MET A 76 19.52 -8.02 21.44
C MET A 76 18.68 -8.92 22.36
N LYS A 77 19.22 -10.09 22.70
CA LYS A 77 18.47 -11.17 23.37
C LYS A 77 17.77 -10.72 24.67
N ASN A 78 18.37 -9.82 25.42
CA ASN A 78 17.87 -9.30 26.70
C ASN A 78 16.79 -8.22 26.56
N TYR A 79 16.47 -7.78 25.35
CA TYR A 79 15.35 -6.87 25.06
C TYR A 79 14.26 -7.57 24.24
N ARG A 80 14.31 -8.90 24.13
CA ARG A 80 13.27 -9.69 23.47
C ARG A 80 12.26 -10.13 24.50
N PHE A 81 11.00 -10.19 24.08
CA PHE A 81 9.90 -10.78 24.79
C PHE A 81 10.27 -12.16 25.34
N ASN A 82 10.10 -12.30 26.65
CA ASN A 82 10.32 -13.52 27.38
C ASN A 82 9.11 -13.80 28.26
N LEU A 83 8.35 -14.84 27.88
CA LEU A 83 7.12 -15.23 28.59
C LEU A 83 7.34 -15.49 30.08
N MET A 84 8.52 -15.98 30.48
CA MET A 84 8.83 -16.22 31.89
C MET A 84 9.04 -14.90 32.65
N GLU A 85 9.71 -13.93 32.04
CA GLU A 85 9.92 -12.61 32.64
C GLU A 85 8.59 -11.85 32.73
N SER A 86 7.76 -11.88 31.69
CA SER A 86 6.42 -11.27 31.72
C SER A 86 5.51 -11.90 32.77
N LYS A 87 5.63 -13.21 33.04
CA LYS A 87 4.92 -13.85 34.15
C LYS A 87 5.37 -13.33 35.51
N LEU A 88 6.67 -13.07 35.70
CA LEU A 88 7.18 -12.52 36.95
C LEU A 88 6.73 -11.07 37.15
N GLU A 89 6.69 -10.29 36.08
CA GLU A 89 6.18 -8.91 36.07
C GLU A 89 4.70 -8.87 36.46
N TYR A 90 3.87 -9.68 35.81
CA TYR A 90 2.45 -9.84 36.20
C TYR A 90 2.30 -10.19 37.68
N LEU A 91 3.05 -11.17 38.19
CA LEU A 91 2.95 -11.50 39.62
C LEU A 91 3.38 -10.34 40.53
N GLN A 92 4.40 -9.57 40.14
CA GLN A 92 4.88 -8.41 40.93
C GLN A 92 3.84 -7.29 41.00
N GLU A 93 3.20 -6.94 39.88
CA GLU A 93 2.14 -5.90 39.86
C GLU A 93 1.02 -6.19 40.86
N TYR A 94 0.69 -7.47 41.08
CA TYR A 94 -0.35 -7.89 42.03
C TYR A 94 0.15 -8.10 43.47
N TYR A 95 1.42 -8.49 43.68
CA TYR A 95 1.99 -8.69 45.03
C TYR A 95 2.24 -7.36 45.78
N ASP A 96 2.39 -6.24 45.06
CA ASP A 96 2.54 -4.92 45.68
C ASP A 96 1.21 -4.38 46.28
N GLU A 97 0.08 -5.07 46.08
CA GLU A 97 -1.17 -4.80 46.77
C GLU A 97 -1.20 -5.43 48.19
N PRO A 98 -1.25 -4.62 49.28
CA PRO A 98 -1.17 -5.15 50.63
C PRO A 98 -2.39 -6.02 50.99
N GLY A 99 -2.14 -7.31 51.23
CA GLY A 99 -3.13 -8.28 51.72
C GLY A 99 -3.58 -9.32 50.70
N TYR A 100 -3.02 -9.33 49.49
CA TYR A 100 -3.38 -10.26 48.42
C TYR A 100 -2.37 -11.43 48.33
N GLU A 101 -2.79 -12.63 48.71
CA GLU A 101 -2.12 -13.89 48.34
C GLU A 101 -2.86 -14.48 47.15
N MET A 102 -2.47 -14.11 45.93
CA MET A 102 -3.13 -14.64 44.73
C MET A 102 -2.45 -15.94 44.27
N GLU A 103 -3.23 -17.01 44.10
CA GLU A 103 -2.80 -18.17 43.33
C GLU A 103 -2.76 -17.76 41.84
N PHE A 104 -1.73 -18.21 41.11
CA PHE A 104 -1.57 -17.87 39.68
C PHE A 104 -2.77 -18.38 38.87
N ASP A 105 -3.55 -17.45 38.32
CA ASP A 105 -4.62 -17.73 37.37
C ASP A 105 -4.08 -17.61 35.94
N GLN A 106 -4.18 -18.69 35.17
CA GLN A 106 -3.72 -18.72 33.80
C GLN A 106 -4.62 -17.92 32.86
N GLU A 107 -5.93 -17.89 33.09
CA GLU A 107 -6.86 -17.15 32.23
C GLU A 107 -6.68 -15.65 32.40
N ASP A 108 -6.54 -15.20 33.65
CA ASP A 108 -6.28 -13.79 33.97
C ASP A 108 -4.93 -13.33 33.40
N PHE A 109 -3.87 -14.12 33.58
CA PHE A 109 -2.56 -13.81 32.98
C PHE A 109 -2.62 -13.71 31.44
N LEU A 110 -3.40 -14.57 30.79
CA LEU A 110 -3.58 -14.49 29.33
C LEU A 110 -4.38 -13.26 28.92
N SER A 111 -5.34 -12.80 29.73
CA SER A 111 -6.08 -11.56 29.52
C SER A 111 -5.15 -10.36 29.63
N TRP A 112 -4.39 -10.25 30.73
CA TRP A 112 -3.40 -9.20 30.93
C TRP A 112 -2.36 -9.16 29.80
N LEU A 113 -1.85 -10.32 29.36
CA LEU A 113 -0.96 -10.37 28.21
C LEU A 113 -1.59 -9.79 26.94
N LYS A 114 -2.87 -10.05 26.72
CA LYS A 114 -3.59 -9.65 25.51
C LYS A 114 -3.99 -8.18 25.53
N GLU A 115 -4.44 -7.68 26.67
CA GLU A 115 -5.08 -6.36 26.79
C GLU A 115 -4.08 -5.27 27.16
N ASP A 116 -3.10 -5.59 28.01
CA ASP A 116 -2.22 -4.59 28.61
C ASP A 116 -0.76 -4.75 28.15
N TYR A 117 -0.25 -5.97 28.03
CA TYR A 117 1.18 -6.17 27.84
C TYR A 117 1.65 -6.22 26.37
N LEU A 118 1.10 -7.14 25.58
CA LEU A 118 1.53 -7.32 24.18
C LEU A 118 1.20 -6.12 23.28
N PRO A 119 0.06 -5.42 23.43
CA PRO A 119 -0.25 -4.23 22.63
C PRO A 119 0.86 -3.17 22.63
N ASP A 120 1.53 -2.95 23.77
CA ASP A 120 2.61 -1.97 23.89
C ASP A 120 3.81 -2.27 23.00
N TRP A 121 4.11 -3.54 22.76
CA TRP A 121 5.15 -3.93 21.80
C TRP A 121 4.78 -3.54 20.37
N PHE A 122 3.50 -3.68 20.00
CA PHE A 122 3.03 -3.37 18.65
C PHE A 122 2.83 -1.87 18.42
N ASN A 123 2.75 -1.05 19.47
CA ASN A 123 2.73 0.41 19.33
C ASN A 123 4.00 0.97 18.64
N SER A 124 5.09 0.20 18.58
CA SER A 124 6.33 0.60 17.91
C SER A 124 6.38 0.27 16.41
N ILE A 125 5.39 -0.43 15.84
CA ILE A 125 5.43 -0.81 14.42
C ILE A 125 5.44 0.41 13.51
N ASP A 126 6.14 0.27 12.38
CA ASP A 126 6.23 1.28 11.32
C ASP A 126 5.97 0.69 9.92
N TYR A 127 6.14 1.53 8.89
CA TYR A 127 5.90 1.16 7.49
C TYR A 127 6.74 -0.04 7.05
N ASP A 128 7.98 -0.15 7.53
CA ASP A 128 8.89 -1.20 7.10
C ASP A 128 8.45 -2.56 7.64
N ASP A 129 7.73 -2.61 8.76
CA ASP A 129 7.24 -3.84 9.38
C ASP A 129 6.06 -4.49 8.63
N LEU A 130 5.37 -3.74 7.78
CA LEU A 130 4.12 -4.16 7.13
C LEU A 130 4.23 -5.47 6.36
N ASP A 131 5.31 -5.71 5.64
CA ASP A 131 5.47 -6.95 4.87
C ASP A 131 5.47 -8.20 5.77
N ILE A 132 6.07 -8.11 6.96
CA ILE A 132 6.06 -9.22 7.94
C ILE A 132 4.68 -9.37 8.56
N ILE A 133 4.05 -8.26 8.93
CA ILE A 133 2.75 -8.24 9.60
C ILE A 133 1.66 -8.78 8.68
N LEU A 134 1.52 -8.19 7.49
CA LEU A 134 0.46 -8.53 6.53
C LEU A 134 0.64 -9.94 5.98
N SER A 135 1.87 -10.38 5.72
CA SER A 135 2.15 -11.79 5.37
C SER A 135 1.74 -12.73 6.50
N PHE A 136 2.02 -12.38 7.75
CA PHE A 136 1.64 -13.20 8.89
C PHE A 136 0.12 -13.26 9.07
N LEU A 137 -0.59 -12.14 8.90
CA LEU A 137 -2.05 -12.08 8.96
C LEU A 137 -2.68 -12.94 7.84
N LYS A 138 -2.19 -12.84 6.60
CA LYS A 138 -2.62 -13.71 5.48
C LYS A 138 -2.48 -15.21 5.79
N GLU A 139 -1.44 -15.61 6.52
CA GLU A 139 -1.20 -17.00 6.93
C GLU A 139 -2.06 -17.45 8.13
N ASN A 140 -2.58 -16.52 8.94
CA ASN A 140 -3.12 -16.82 10.27
C ASN A 140 -4.54 -16.30 10.52
N THR A 141 -5.13 -15.57 9.58
CA THR A 141 -6.48 -15.02 9.69
C THR A 141 -7.30 -15.50 8.48
N ASP A 142 -8.46 -16.10 8.76
CA ASP A 142 -9.37 -16.52 7.71
C ASP A 142 -9.89 -15.29 6.95
N ASN A 143 -10.12 -15.42 5.64
CA ASN A 143 -10.63 -14.34 4.79
C ASN A 143 -9.73 -13.09 4.70
N PHE A 144 -8.44 -13.23 5.04
CA PHE A 144 -7.48 -12.15 4.95
C PHE A 144 -6.79 -12.11 3.58
N TYR A 145 -6.87 -10.97 2.92
CA TYR A 145 -6.21 -10.66 1.67
C TYR A 145 -5.03 -9.74 1.92
N TYR A 146 -3.94 -10.00 1.19
CA TYR A 146 -2.78 -9.13 1.18
C TYR A 146 -1.99 -9.28 -0.12
N GLU A 147 -1.67 -8.16 -0.74
CA GLU A 147 -0.71 -8.05 -1.85
C GLU A 147 0.22 -6.84 -1.66
N PHE A 148 1.46 -7.00 -2.12
CA PHE A 148 2.42 -5.91 -2.27
C PHE A 148 2.51 -5.52 -3.74
N LEU A 149 1.99 -4.34 -4.06
CA LEU A 149 1.89 -3.82 -5.41
C LEU A 149 3.11 -2.97 -5.74
N ARG A 150 3.50 -2.97 -7.01
CA ARG A 150 4.57 -2.10 -7.53
C ARG A 150 4.09 -1.38 -8.78
N GLY A 151 4.15 -0.06 -8.76
CA GLY A 151 3.83 0.78 -9.91
C GLY A 151 4.98 0.85 -10.90
N TYR A 152 4.81 1.70 -11.90
CA TYR A 152 5.74 1.80 -13.03
C TYR A 152 6.97 2.67 -12.74
N ALA A 153 6.94 3.51 -11.69
CA ALA A 153 8.08 4.33 -11.28
C ALA A 153 8.76 3.83 -10.01
N GLN A 154 10.04 4.18 -9.88
CA GLN A 154 10.82 3.88 -8.67
C GLN A 154 10.22 4.64 -7.47
N GLY A 155 9.78 3.89 -6.46
CA GLY A 155 9.11 4.46 -5.28
C GLY A 155 7.61 4.23 -5.27
N ASP A 156 7.03 3.76 -6.37
CA ASP A 156 5.61 3.43 -6.44
C ASP A 156 5.40 2.03 -5.88
N TYR A 157 5.11 1.97 -4.59
CA TYR A 157 4.74 0.72 -3.93
C TYR A 157 3.57 0.98 -2.96
N CYS A 158 2.71 -0.02 -2.85
CA CYS A 158 1.51 0.06 -2.02
C CYS A 158 1.27 -1.32 -1.43
N TYR A 159 0.99 -1.37 -0.13
CA TYR A 159 0.44 -2.57 0.47
C TYR A 159 -1.08 -2.50 0.39
N VAL A 160 -1.69 -3.56 -0.14
CA VAL A 160 -3.14 -3.69 -0.18
C VAL A 160 -3.57 -4.87 0.66
N TRP A 161 -4.50 -4.65 1.59
CA TRP A 161 -5.04 -5.73 2.41
C TRP A 161 -6.52 -5.55 2.73
N SER A 162 -7.19 -6.65 3.08
CA SER A 162 -8.56 -6.65 3.60
C SER A 162 -8.75 -7.86 4.50
N ASN A 163 -9.53 -7.74 5.55
CA ASN A 163 -9.91 -8.84 6.46
C ASN A 163 -11.29 -9.44 6.14
N ASN A 164 -11.92 -9.01 5.05
CA ASN A 164 -13.30 -9.32 4.72
C ASN A 164 -13.47 -9.91 3.31
N ILE A 165 -12.45 -10.61 2.79
CA ILE A 165 -12.59 -11.28 1.50
C ILE A 165 -13.51 -12.48 1.62
N ASN A 166 -14.60 -12.46 0.87
CA ASN A 166 -15.45 -13.63 0.72
C ASN A 166 -14.91 -14.54 -0.40
N ASN A 167 -15.17 -15.85 -0.32
CA ASN A 167 -14.71 -16.83 -1.30
C ASN A 167 -15.25 -16.63 -2.74
N GLN A 168 -16.14 -15.65 -2.95
CA GLN A 168 -16.73 -15.37 -4.27
C GLN A 168 -15.96 -14.32 -5.05
N TRP A 169 -15.15 -13.51 -4.37
CA TRP A 169 -14.37 -12.46 -5.00
C TRP A 169 -13.00 -12.35 -4.33
N ASN A 170 -11.99 -12.85 -5.05
CA ASN A 170 -10.60 -12.75 -4.68
C ASN A 170 -9.90 -12.02 -5.83
N PRO A 171 -9.71 -10.68 -5.73
CA PRO A 171 -9.03 -9.93 -6.75
C PRO A 171 -7.61 -10.46 -6.91
N ASP A 172 -7.16 -10.61 -8.15
CA ASP A 172 -5.77 -10.93 -8.38
C ASP A 172 -4.90 -9.68 -8.28
N ARG A 173 -3.59 -9.92 -8.22
CA ARG A 173 -2.58 -8.87 -8.12
C ARG A 173 -2.60 -7.94 -9.34
N GLU A 174 -2.85 -8.47 -10.54
CA GLU A 174 -2.85 -7.68 -11.77
C GLU A 174 -3.96 -6.63 -11.72
N TYR A 175 -5.17 -7.03 -11.35
CA TYR A 175 -6.30 -6.12 -11.13
C TYR A 175 -6.00 -5.07 -10.05
N MET A 176 -5.33 -5.45 -8.95
CA MET A 176 -4.99 -4.49 -7.89
C MET A 176 -3.88 -3.51 -8.30
N GLU A 177 -2.86 -3.97 -9.04
CA GLU A 177 -1.84 -3.10 -9.62
C GLU A 177 -2.46 -2.14 -10.63
N ASP A 178 -3.40 -2.63 -11.45
CA ASP A 178 -4.18 -1.80 -12.35
C ASP A 178 -4.98 -0.77 -11.56
N ILE A 179 -5.66 -1.10 -10.47
CA ILE A 179 -6.43 -0.07 -9.75
C ILE A 179 -5.53 0.95 -9.06
N ALA A 180 -4.45 0.50 -8.44
CA ALA A 180 -3.53 1.35 -7.71
C ALA A 180 -2.71 2.27 -8.63
N TYR A 181 -2.40 1.82 -9.84
CA TYR A 181 -1.46 2.48 -10.74
C TYR A 181 -1.96 2.70 -12.17
N SER A 182 -3.19 2.27 -12.52
CA SER A 182 -3.85 2.66 -13.78
C SER A 182 -4.17 4.13 -13.72
N SER A 183 -3.19 4.85 -14.20
CA SER A 183 -3.35 6.13 -14.83
C SER A 183 -3.68 5.87 -16.29
N TRP A 184 -4.43 6.79 -16.87
CA TRP A 184 -4.63 6.85 -18.30
C TRP A 184 -3.99 8.13 -18.79
N VAL A 185 -3.48 8.09 -20.01
CA VAL A 185 -3.20 9.30 -20.74
C VAL A 185 -4.24 9.48 -21.83
N SER A 186 -4.87 10.64 -21.82
CA SER A 186 -5.71 11.10 -22.91
C SER A 186 -4.79 11.63 -24.01
N ILE A 187 -4.91 11.03 -25.19
CA ILE A 187 -4.30 11.52 -26.42
C ILE A 187 -5.31 12.45 -27.06
N CYS A 188 -4.92 13.69 -27.28
CA CYS A 188 -5.72 14.70 -27.98
C CYS A 188 -4.99 15.08 -29.27
N GLU A 189 -5.70 15.29 -30.37
CA GLU A 189 -5.12 16.05 -31.48
C GLU A 189 -4.99 17.53 -31.04
N SER A 190 -3.91 18.19 -31.45
CA SER A 190 -3.75 19.63 -31.28
C SER A 190 -3.37 20.29 -32.59
N ASN A 191 -3.64 21.58 -32.71
CA ASN A 191 -3.13 22.38 -33.82
C ASN A 191 -1.67 22.80 -33.57
N GLU A 192 -1.09 23.50 -34.55
CA GLU A 192 0.28 24.03 -34.47
C GLU A 192 0.45 25.14 -33.44
N GLU A 193 -0.65 25.81 -33.06
CA GLU A 193 -0.69 26.87 -32.04
C GLU A 193 -0.83 26.31 -30.62
N GLY A 194 -1.07 25.00 -30.46
CA GLY A 194 -1.18 24.33 -29.17
C GLY A 194 -2.56 24.25 -28.57
N GLU A 195 -3.59 24.63 -29.32
CA GLU A 195 -4.96 24.38 -28.90
C GLU A 195 -5.22 22.88 -28.91
N ILE A 196 -5.57 22.36 -27.73
CA ILE A 196 -5.86 20.96 -27.50
C ILE A 196 -7.32 20.70 -27.89
N GLY A 197 -7.52 19.81 -28.86
CA GLY A 197 -8.84 19.35 -29.29
C GLY A 197 -9.44 18.29 -28.36
N GLU A 198 -10.50 17.64 -28.83
CA GLU A 198 -11.15 16.54 -28.09
C GLU A 198 -10.20 15.33 -27.94
N VAL A 199 -10.45 14.56 -26.88
CA VAL A 199 -9.76 13.28 -26.64
C VAL A 199 -10.09 12.34 -27.80
N ILE A 200 -9.06 11.87 -28.49
CA ILE A 200 -9.20 10.87 -29.56
C ILE A 200 -9.08 9.44 -29.04
N GLU A 201 -8.35 9.26 -27.93
CA GLU A 201 -8.15 7.97 -27.30
C GLU A 201 -7.61 8.14 -25.88
N ASP A 202 -8.06 7.29 -24.97
CA ASP A 202 -7.41 7.05 -23.68
C ASP A 202 -6.59 5.75 -23.76
N VAL A 203 -5.33 5.79 -23.32
CA VAL A 203 -4.47 4.61 -23.21
C VAL A 203 -3.90 4.45 -21.81
N PRO A 204 -3.67 3.22 -21.32
CA PRO A 204 -3.05 3.01 -20.01
C PRO A 204 -1.65 3.63 -19.94
N GLY A 205 -1.37 4.33 -18.85
CA GLY A 205 -0.09 4.97 -18.54
C GLY A 205 -0.24 6.34 -17.87
N TYR A 206 0.87 6.89 -17.39
CA TYR A 206 1.00 8.27 -16.91
C TYR A 206 2.32 8.84 -17.37
N TYR A 207 2.30 10.13 -17.66
CA TYR A 207 3.50 10.91 -17.86
C TYR A 207 4.00 11.49 -16.54
N LEU A 208 5.27 11.22 -16.19
CA LEU A 208 5.92 11.82 -15.03
C LEU A 208 6.17 13.32 -15.28
N ALA A 209 5.73 14.17 -14.33
CA ALA A 209 5.82 15.63 -14.42
C ALA A 209 7.24 16.20 -14.65
N TYR A 210 8.29 15.37 -14.59
CA TYR A 210 9.70 15.74 -14.72
C TYR A 210 10.30 15.58 -16.13
N GLY A 211 9.48 15.33 -17.17
CA GLY A 211 9.93 15.44 -18.56
C GLY A 211 10.80 14.27 -19.04
N ARG A 212 10.65 13.08 -18.45
CA ARG A 212 11.29 11.86 -18.95
C ARG A 212 10.36 11.18 -19.94
N GLU A 213 10.91 10.75 -21.07
CA GLU A 213 10.19 9.97 -22.09
C GLU A 213 9.66 8.66 -21.50
N ASP A 214 8.35 8.43 -21.61
CA ASP A 214 7.77 7.10 -21.44
C ASP A 214 8.05 6.28 -22.71
N ILE A 215 8.95 5.31 -22.59
CA ILE A 215 9.40 4.46 -23.70
C ILE A 215 8.25 3.63 -24.28
N TYR A 216 7.28 3.20 -23.46
CA TYR A 216 6.16 2.38 -23.90
C TYR A 216 5.16 3.23 -24.67
N LEU A 217 4.81 4.40 -24.14
CA LEU A 217 3.95 5.36 -24.84
C LEU A 217 4.59 5.84 -26.15
N SER A 218 5.89 6.14 -26.17
CA SER A 218 6.60 6.51 -27.39
C SER A 218 6.56 5.42 -28.46
N LYS A 219 6.76 4.16 -28.08
CA LYS A 219 6.63 3.02 -29.01
C LYS A 219 5.21 2.90 -29.54
N TYR A 220 4.21 3.10 -28.69
CA TYR A 220 2.79 3.08 -29.06
C TYR A 220 2.46 4.19 -30.07
N MET A 221 2.82 5.45 -29.75
CA MET A 221 2.60 6.62 -30.61
C MET A 221 3.26 6.47 -31.98
N GLN A 222 4.48 5.94 -32.02
CA GLN A 222 5.18 5.69 -33.27
C GLN A 222 4.51 4.58 -34.10
N LYS A 223 4.02 3.52 -33.45
CA LYS A 223 3.38 2.38 -34.12
C LYS A 223 2.00 2.73 -34.68
N LYS A 224 1.18 3.43 -33.89
CA LYS A 224 -0.22 3.73 -34.24
C LYS A 224 -0.36 5.02 -35.05
N TYR A 225 0.25 6.10 -34.58
CA TYR A 225 0.09 7.44 -35.15
C TYR A 225 1.25 7.86 -36.03
N GLY A 226 2.32 7.05 -36.12
CA GLY A 226 3.54 7.45 -36.82
C GLY A 226 4.23 8.67 -36.20
N ALA A 227 3.91 8.96 -34.94
CA ALA A 227 4.32 10.18 -34.25
C ALA A 227 5.46 9.89 -33.28
N ARG A 228 6.42 10.83 -33.21
CA ARG A 228 7.56 10.77 -32.27
C ARG A 228 7.45 11.87 -31.23
N LEU A 229 8.02 11.65 -30.05
CA LEU A 229 8.11 12.70 -29.03
C LEU A 229 8.88 13.92 -29.61
N ALA A 230 8.37 15.11 -29.36
CA ALA A 230 9.05 16.35 -29.71
C ALA A 230 10.37 16.46 -28.92
N LYS A 231 11.48 16.77 -29.60
CA LYS A 231 12.81 16.87 -28.98
C LYS A 231 13.09 18.24 -28.35
N GLU A 232 12.28 19.24 -28.67
CA GLU A 232 12.39 20.61 -28.19
C GLU A 232 11.13 20.94 -27.39
N ASN A 233 11.26 21.78 -26.37
CA ASN A 233 10.08 22.34 -25.69
C ASN A 233 9.29 23.13 -26.72
N ILE A 234 8.19 22.57 -27.19
CA ILE A 234 7.20 23.30 -27.98
C ILE A 234 6.48 24.21 -26.99
N LEU A 235 7.04 25.39 -26.78
CA LEU A 235 6.33 26.50 -26.14
C LEU A 235 5.32 27.00 -27.16
N TYR A 236 4.08 26.59 -26.98
CA TYR A 236 2.94 27.18 -27.65
C TYR A 236 2.87 28.66 -27.21
N TYR A 237 2.87 29.58 -28.18
CA TYR A 237 2.83 31.03 -27.95
C TYR A 237 1.41 31.54 -27.86
#